data_AF-A0A2V9NC89-F1
#
_entry.id   AF-A0A2V9NC89-F1
#
_cell.length_a   1.000
_cell.length_b   1.000
_cell.length_c   1.000
_cell.angle_alpha   90.00
_cell.angle_beta   90.00
_cell.angle_gamma   90.00
#
_symmetry.space_group_name_H-M   'P 1'
#
loop_
_entity.id
_entity.type
_entity.pdbx_description
1 polymer ?
#
loop_
_entity_poly.entity_id
_entity_poly.type
_entity_poly.pdbx_seq_one_letter_code
_entity_poly.pdbx_strand_id
1 'polypeptide(L)'
;MSIFISYGREDRSLALEIYELLCHKGLSAWIDVRDLQPGQIWESQIDKAIQNCEIFVACLSSSSVSKRGFVQSELQCALKVLETIPEDQVFLIPVRLDNCEAPARLVHLHWVDYFAPGGRDKLVEAIERYTASSASKVPRIAEPALEQLIIQPHRTEYVNFMVFNPESATLPREIPEHSFLHHTGGIVAILFRSKRSGWTRGISPRNSHHISPMAK
;
A
#
# COMPACT_ATOMS: atom_id res chain seq x y z
N MET A 1 -4.42 2.97 -9.31
CA MET A 1 -5.11 4.00 -8.52
C MET A 1 -6.21 3.37 -7.71
N SER A 2 -5.90 2.94 -6.48
CA SER A 2 -6.85 2.45 -5.47
C SER A 2 -7.30 3.61 -4.55
N ILE A 3 -8.60 3.71 -4.29
CA ILE A 3 -9.19 4.80 -3.52
C ILE A 3 -9.97 4.20 -2.34
N PHE A 4 -9.58 4.50 -1.11
CA PHE A 4 -10.33 4.11 0.08
C PHE A 4 -11.38 5.18 0.43
N ILE A 5 -12.63 4.78 0.70
CA ILE A 5 -13.70 5.70 1.13
C ILE A 5 -14.04 5.44 2.60
N SER A 6 -13.67 6.37 3.47
CA SER A 6 -14.04 6.39 4.89
C SER A 6 -15.27 7.26 5.09
N TYR A 7 -16.27 6.77 5.83
CA TYR A 7 -17.53 7.47 6.04
C TYR A 7 -18.20 7.08 7.37
N GLY A 8 -19.03 7.98 7.92
CA GLY A 8 -19.88 7.65 9.05
C GLY A 8 -21.06 6.78 8.62
N ARG A 9 -21.54 5.88 9.50
CA ARG A 9 -22.64 4.95 9.18
C ARG A 9 -23.89 5.66 8.61
N GLU A 10 -24.16 6.87 9.07
CA GLU A 10 -25.28 7.71 8.68
C GLU A 10 -25.13 8.28 7.27
N ASP A 11 -23.89 8.40 6.81
CA ASP A 11 -23.51 8.93 5.50
C ASP A 11 -23.45 7.85 4.40
N ARG A 12 -23.82 6.60 4.74
CA ARG A 12 -23.70 5.43 3.85
C ARG A 12 -24.26 5.65 2.45
N SER A 13 -25.42 6.31 2.35
CA SER A 13 -26.05 6.54 1.04
C SER A 13 -25.20 7.44 0.14
N LEU A 14 -24.63 8.51 0.69
CA LEU A 14 -23.78 9.44 -0.06
C LEU A 14 -22.39 8.84 -0.33
N ALA A 15 -21.84 8.08 0.62
CA ALA A 15 -20.58 7.37 0.41
C ALA A 15 -20.66 6.32 -0.70
N LEU A 16 -21.78 5.58 -0.77
CA LEU A 16 -22.05 4.67 -1.88
C LEU A 16 -22.21 5.41 -3.20
N GLU A 17 -22.84 6.58 -3.20
CA GLU A 17 -22.94 7.40 -4.40
C GLU A 17 -21.56 7.84 -4.92
N ILE A 18 -20.65 8.24 -4.02
CA ILE A 18 -19.26 8.55 -4.35
C ILE A 18 -18.55 7.32 -4.91
N TYR A 19 -18.71 6.15 -4.27
CA TYR A 19 -18.14 4.89 -4.74
C TYR A 19 -18.57 4.60 -6.19
N GLU A 20 -19.88 4.63 -6.46
CA GLU A 20 -20.40 4.37 -7.79
C GLU A 20 -19.89 5.42 -8.78
N LEU A 21 -19.89 6.71 -8.43
CA LEU A 21 -19.35 7.78 -9.29
C LEU A 21 -17.90 7.51 -9.70
N LEU A 22 -17.03 7.14 -8.76
CA LEU A 22 -15.62 6.84 -9.03
C LEU A 22 -15.47 5.60 -9.92
N CYS A 23 -16.23 4.54 -9.64
CA CYS A 23 -16.26 3.33 -10.46
C CYS A 23 -16.72 3.62 -11.90
N HIS A 24 -17.75 4.46 -12.09
CA HIS A 24 -18.21 4.88 -13.43
C HIS A 24 -17.15 5.69 -14.20
N LYS A 25 -16.22 6.33 -13.50
CA LYS A 25 -15.06 7.03 -14.09
C LYS A 25 -13.87 6.10 -14.36
N GLY A 26 -14.01 4.80 -14.12
CA GLY A 26 -12.94 3.82 -14.31
C GLY A 26 -11.89 3.82 -13.19
N LEU A 27 -12.19 4.45 -12.05
CA LEU A 27 -11.32 4.46 -10.88
C LEU A 27 -11.65 3.28 -9.97
N SER A 28 -10.65 2.72 -9.29
CA SER A 28 -10.82 1.59 -8.39
C SER A 28 -11.11 2.08 -6.97
N ALA A 29 -12.37 2.19 -6.59
CA ALA A 29 -12.78 2.54 -5.23
C ALA A 29 -12.95 1.30 -4.33
N TRP A 30 -12.74 1.48 -3.03
CA TRP A 30 -12.93 0.49 -1.98
C TRP A 30 -13.81 1.10 -0.88
N ILE A 31 -14.86 0.38 -0.48
CA ILE A 31 -15.77 0.74 0.62
C ILE A 31 -16.18 -0.52 1.39
N ASP A 32 -16.20 -0.43 2.72
CA ASP A 32 -16.41 -1.57 3.62
C ASP A 32 -17.67 -2.40 3.30
N VAL A 33 -18.79 -1.74 2.97
CA VAL A 33 -20.09 -2.36 2.70
C VAL A 33 -20.17 -3.10 1.36
N ARG A 34 -19.19 -2.93 0.48
CA ARG A 34 -19.10 -3.64 -0.82
C ARG A 34 -17.96 -4.65 -0.83
N ASP A 35 -16.82 -4.26 -0.27
CA ASP A 35 -15.56 -4.97 -0.50
C ASP A 35 -15.17 -5.90 0.64
N LEU A 36 -15.73 -5.75 1.85
CA LEU A 36 -15.55 -6.74 2.91
C LEU A 36 -16.37 -8.00 2.62
N GLN A 37 -15.68 -9.15 2.64
CA GLN A 37 -16.28 -10.46 2.47
C GLN A 37 -16.70 -11.07 3.82
N PRO A 38 -17.83 -11.80 3.88
CA PRO A 38 -18.21 -12.55 5.07
C PRO A 38 -17.10 -13.50 5.52
N GLY A 39 -16.77 -13.46 6.82
CA GLY A 39 -15.72 -14.27 7.42
C GLY A 39 -14.34 -13.61 7.46
N GLN A 40 -14.15 -12.44 6.87
CA GLN A 40 -12.92 -11.66 7.05
C GLN A 40 -12.88 -11.01 8.43
N ILE A 41 -11.67 -10.90 8.99
CA ILE A 41 -11.42 -10.05 10.16
C ILE A 41 -11.45 -8.60 9.67
N TRP A 42 -12.59 -7.95 9.86
CA TRP A 42 -12.92 -6.63 9.34
C TRP A 42 -11.85 -5.56 9.64
N GLU A 43 -11.39 -5.44 10.90
CA GLU A 43 -10.35 -4.48 11.30
C GLU A 43 -9.08 -4.63 10.47
N SER A 44 -8.61 -5.88 10.33
CA SER A 44 -7.40 -6.16 9.56
C SER A 44 -7.54 -5.84 8.08
N GLN A 45 -8.72 -6.05 7.49
CA GLN A 45 -8.94 -5.74 6.08
C GLN A 45 -9.04 -4.23 5.84
N ILE A 46 -9.67 -3.51 6.76
CA ILE A 46 -9.76 -2.05 6.70
C ILE A 46 -8.36 -1.45 6.83
N ASP A 47 -7.57 -1.87 7.82
CA ASP A 47 -6.19 -1.39 7.97
C ASP A 47 -5.34 -1.67 6.73
N LYS A 48 -5.45 -2.87 6.16
CA LYS A 48 -4.77 -3.22 4.90
C LYS A 48 -5.24 -2.37 3.73
N ALA A 49 -6.54 -2.11 3.61
CA ALA A 49 -7.07 -1.30 2.53
C ALA A 49 -6.60 0.15 2.64
N ILE A 50 -6.53 0.72 3.86
CA ILE A 50 -5.99 2.06 4.10
C ILE A 50 -4.50 2.13 3.78
N GLN A 51 -3.70 1.16 4.23
CA GLN A 51 -2.25 1.14 3.99
C GLN A 51 -1.88 0.96 2.52
N ASN A 52 -2.73 0.31 1.73
CA ASN A 52 -2.48 0.02 0.31
C ASN A 52 -3.25 0.93 -0.65
N CYS A 53 -4.05 1.89 -0.15
CA CYS A 53 -4.72 2.86 -1.01
C CYS A 53 -3.75 3.96 -1.46
N GLU A 54 -3.95 4.46 -2.67
CA GLU A 54 -3.19 5.61 -3.19
C GLU A 54 -3.86 6.93 -2.80
N ILE A 55 -5.19 6.92 -2.64
CA ILE A 55 -5.97 8.06 -2.14
C ILE A 55 -6.93 7.57 -1.05
N PHE A 56 -6.96 8.29 0.06
CA PHE A 56 -7.93 8.16 1.13
C PHE A 56 -8.95 9.32 1.07
N VAL A 57 -10.20 9.00 0.79
CA VAL A 57 -11.34 9.93 0.81
C VAL A 57 -11.99 9.90 2.18
N ALA A 58 -11.92 11.00 2.92
CA ALA A 58 -12.56 11.15 4.22
C ALA A 58 -13.90 11.87 4.08
N CYS A 59 -15.02 11.14 4.11
CA CYS A 59 -16.36 11.72 4.05
C CYS A 59 -16.75 12.31 5.41
N LEU A 60 -16.96 13.63 5.44
CA LEU A 60 -17.29 14.42 6.61
C LEU A 60 -18.72 14.94 6.52
N SER A 61 -19.50 14.75 7.57
CA SER A 61 -20.83 15.33 7.74
C SER A 61 -20.95 15.84 9.16
N SER A 62 -21.95 16.68 9.41
CA SER A 62 -22.26 17.18 10.75
C SER A 62 -22.51 16.03 11.74
N SER A 63 -22.99 14.89 11.22
CA SER A 63 -23.25 13.68 12.01
C SER A 63 -22.00 12.83 12.27
N SER A 64 -21.00 12.85 11.37
CA SER A 64 -19.77 12.07 11.51
C SER A 64 -18.68 12.82 12.28
N VAL A 65 -18.56 14.14 12.10
CA VAL A 65 -17.54 14.95 12.80
C VAL A 65 -17.82 15.11 14.29
N SER A 66 -19.08 15.02 14.71
CA SER A 66 -19.51 15.22 16.10
C SER A 66 -19.37 13.94 16.96
N LYS A 67 -19.16 12.78 16.35
CA LYS A 67 -19.09 11.49 17.06
C LYS A 67 -17.66 11.09 17.41
N ARG A 68 -17.50 10.56 18.63
CA ARG A 68 -16.34 9.72 18.99
C ARG A 68 -16.65 8.29 18.56
N GLY A 69 -15.87 7.72 17.65
CA GLY A 69 -16.14 6.38 17.13
C GLY A 69 -15.31 6.02 15.90
N PHE A 70 -15.58 4.83 15.35
CA PHE A 70 -14.84 4.07 14.33
C PHE A 70 -14.24 4.87 13.15
N VAL A 71 -14.91 5.90 12.63
CA VAL A 71 -14.32 6.83 11.61
C VAL A 71 -13.02 7.46 12.11
N GLN A 72 -12.90 7.69 13.43
CA GLN A 72 -11.67 8.18 14.03
C GLN A 72 -10.54 7.16 13.94
N SER A 73 -10.76 5.85 14.13
CA SER A 73 -9.64 4.88 14.03
C SER A 73 -9.11 4.78 12.61
N GLU A 74 -9.99 4.76 11.61
CA GLU A 74 -9.59 4.79 10.19
C GLU A 74 -8.84 6.09 9.86
N LEU A 75 -9.41 7.24 10.26
CA LEU A 75 -8.78 8.54 10.04
C LEU A 75 -7.44 8.67 10.75
N GLN A 76 -7.29 8.08 11.94
CA GLN A 76 -6.02 8.01 12.66
C GLN A 76 -4.99 7.17 11.89
N CYS A 77 -5.40 6.04 11.32
CA CYS A 77 -4.55 5.21 10.47
C CYS A 77 -4.11 5.99 9.23
N ALA A 78 -5.06 6.61 8.52
CA ALA A 78 -4.78 7.41 7.32
C ALA A 78 -3.85 8.59 7.62
N LEU A 79 -4.02 9.28 8.74
CA LEU A 79 -3.14 10.40 9.11
C LEU A 79 -1.71 9.94 9.42
N LYS A 80 -1.52 8.75 10.00
CA LYS A 80 -0.18 8.15 10.13
C LYS A 80 0.44 7.82 8.77
N VAL A 81 -0.35 7.36 7.81
CA VAL A 81 0.13 7.14 6.44
C VAL A 81 0.53 8.48 5.81
N LEU A 82 -0.32 9.51 5.94
CA LEU A 82 -0.06 10.86 5.42
C LEU A 82 1.26 11.44 5.93
N GLU A 83 1.63 11.21 7.19
CA GLU A 83 2.91 11.64 7.78
C GLU A 83 4.15 11.05 7.06
N THR A 84 3.98 9.94 6.33
CA THR A 84 5.06 9.31 5.54
C THR A 84 5.07 9.73 4.07
N ILE A 85 4.04 10.44 3.62
CA ILE A 85 3.88 10.90 2.24
C ILE A 85 4.59 12.27 2.08
N PRO A 86 5.35 12.50 1.00
CA PRO A 86 5.93 13.81 0.72
C PRO A 86 4.88 14.93 0.65
N GLU A 87 5.22 16.12 1.13
CA GLU A 87 4.30 17.27 1.19
C GLU A 87 3.71 17.69 -0.18
N ASP A 88 4.38 17.35 -1.29
CA ASP A 88 3.91 17.64 -2.65
C ASP A 88 2.94 16.59 -3.23
N GLN A 89 2.59 15.56 -2.46
CA GLN A 89 1.70 14.48 -2.88
C GLN A 89 0.38 14.52 -2.12
N VAL A 90 -0.71 14.29 -2.85
CA VAL A 90 -2.05 14.18 -2.28
C VAL A 90 -2.30 12.72 -1.93
N PHE A 91 -2.52 12.44 -0.65
CA PHE A 91 -2.99 11.14 -0.19
C PHE A 91 -4.39 11.24 0.43
N LEU A 92 -4.64 12.25 1.26
CA LEU A 92 -5.92 12.40 1.97
C LEU A 92 -6.75 13.54 1.37
N ILE A 93 -7.97 13.23 0.93
CA ILE A 93 -8.94 14.22 0.44
C ILE A 93 -10.15 14.26 1.40
N PRO A 94 -10.30 15.32 2.21
CA PRO A 94 -11.52 15.56 2.96
C PRO A 94 -12.67 15.94 2.03
N VAL A 95 -13.82 15.29 2.18
CA VAL A 95 -15.03 15.51 1.38
C VAL A 95 -16.18 15.82 2.31
N ARG A 96 -16.66 17.07 2.30
CA ARG A 96 -17.81 17.51 3.10
C ARG A 96 -19.11 17.15 2.38
N LEU A 97 -19.92 16.33 3.02
CA LEU A 97 -21.22 15.85 2.56
C LEU A 97 -22.37 16.80 2.95
N ASP A 98 -22.15 17.64 3.97
CA ASP A 98 -23.02 18.75 4.35
C ASP A 98 -22.17 19.93 4.84
N ASN A 99 -22.81 21.01 5.28
CA ASN A 99 -22.12 22.19 5.77
C ASN A 99 -21.60 22.01 7.21
N CYS A 100 -20.65 21.08 7.43
CA CYS A 100 -20.01 20.82 8.72
C CYS A 100 -18.65 21.51 8.88
N GLU A 101 -18.18 21.73 10.10
CA GLU A 101 -16.79 22.14 10.32
C GLU A 101 -15.85 20.94 10.16
N ALA A 102 -14.70 21.15 9.50
CA ALA A 102 -13.68 20.13 9.40
C ALA A 102 -13.05 19.88 10.78
N PRO A 103 -12.80 18.61 11.17
CA PRO A 103 -12.08 18.32 12.40
C PRO A 103 -10.73 19.03 12.47
N ALA A 104 -10.28 19.45 13.66
CA ALA A 104 -9.02 20.18 13.86
C ALA A 104 -7.78 19.49 13.24
N ARG A 105 -7.82 18.16 13.07
CA ARG A 105 -6.75 17.38 12.45
C ARG A 105 -6.72 17.47 10.93
N LEU A 106 -7.77 17.98 10.30
CA LEU A 106 -7.91 18.13 8.84
C LEU A 106 -8.03 19.59 8.41
N VAL A 107 -8.04 20.54 9.35
CA VAL A 107 -8.17 21.99 9.07
C VAL A 107 -7.07 22.53 8.15
N HIS A 108 -5.91 21.90 8.13
CA HIS A 108 -4.77 22.28 7.28
C HIS A 108 -4.87 21.70 5.86
N LEU A 109 -5.84 20.82 5.60
CA LEU A 109 -6.07 20.24 4.29
C LEU A 109 -7.25 20.96 3.61
N HIS A 110 -7.10 21.22 2.32
CA HIS A 110 -8.23 21.65 1.50
C HIS A 110 -9.26 20.53 1.36
N TRP A 111 -10.53 20.89 1.29
CA TRP A 111 -11.64 19.94 1.16
C TRP A 111 -12.46 20.17 -0.11
N VAL A 112 -13.22 19.16 -0.48
CA VAL A 112 -14.27 19.26 -1.49
C VAL A 112 -15.63 19.35 -0.80
N ASP A 113 -16.38 20.41 -1.10
CA ASP A 113 -17.80 20.49 -0.74
C ASP A 113 -18.63 19.71 -1.75
N TYR A 114 -18.93 18.45 -1.44
CA TYR A 114 -19.65 17.53 -2.33
C TYR A 114 -21.10 17.96 -2.58
N PHE A 115 -21.73 18.56 -1.56
CA PHE A 115 -23.09 19.07 -1.62
C PHE A 115 -23.26 20.32 -2.48
N ALA A 116 -22.16 21.01 -2.81
CA ALA A 116 -22.21 22.23 -3.62
C ALA A 116 -22.37 21.92 -5.11
N PRO A 117 -22.94 22.84 -5.91
CA PRO A 117 -22.95 22.70 -7.37
C PRO A 117 -21.54 22.46 -7.93
N GLY A 118 -21.40 21.39 -8.72
CA GLY A 118 -20.10 20.95 -9.28
C GLY A 118 -19.17 20.26 -8.29
N GLY A 119 -19.60 20.00 -7.04
CA GLY A 119 -18.79 19.31 -6.02
C GLY A 119 -18.37 17.90 -6.45
N ARG A 120 -19.28 17.16 -7.10
CA ARG A 120 -19.02 15.85 -7.72
C ARG A 120 -17.86 15.90 -8.72
N ASP A 121 -17.91 16.84 -9.65
CA ASP A 121 -16.89 16.98 -10.69
C ASP A 121 -15.55 17.41 -10.09
N LYS A 122 -15.56 18.29 -9.08
CA LYS A 122 -14.35 18.69 -8.36
C LYS A 122 -13.65 17.52 -7.67
N LEU A 123 -14.41 16.59 -7.07
CA LEU A 123 -13.84 15.40 -6.45
C LEU A 123 -13.13 14.52 -7.50
N VAL A 124 -13.80 14.24 -8.61
CA VAL A 124 -13.24 13.45 -9.71
C VAL A 124 -11.99 14.12 -10.26
N GLU A 125 -12.06 15.42 -10.54
CA GLU A 125 -10.94 16.20 -11.09
C GLU A 125 -9.73 16.23 -10.12
N ALA A 126 -9.97 16.33 -8.81
CA ALA A 126 -8.90 16.28 -7.81
C ALA A 126 -8.17 14.93 -7.84
N ILE A 127 -8.91 13.83 -7.94
CA ILE A 127 -8.34 12.48 -8.00
C ILE A 127 -7.63 12.24 -9.34
N GLU A 128 -8.24 12.65 -10.45
CA GLU A 128 -7.66 12.49 -11.79
C GLU A 128 -6.36 13.29 -11.96
N ARG A 129 -6.28 14.52 -11.42
CA ARG A 129 -5.03 15.29 -11.41
C ARG A 129 -3.89 14.53 -10.72
N TYR A 130 -4.18 13.82 -9.63
CA TYR A 130 -3.20 12.98 -8.97
C TYR A 130 -2.80 11.79 -9.85
N THR A 131 -3.76 11.12 -10.51
CA THR A 131 -3.44 10.02 -11.45
C THR A 131 -2.52 10.46 -12.58
N ALA A 132 -2.75 11.64 -13.16
CA ALA A 132 -1.96 12.18 -14.26
C ALA A 132 -0.55 12.60 -13.79
N SER A 133 -0.43 13.14 -12.58
CA SER A 133 0.86 13.54 -11.99
C SER A 133 1.69 12.32 -11.56
N SER A 134 1.06 11.30 -10.98
CA SER A 134 1.74 10.07 -10.53
C SER A 134 2.21 9.18 -11.68
N ALA A 135 1.57 9.24 -12.85
CA ALA A 135 2.07 8.58 -14.06
C ALA A 135 3.45 9.10 -14.52
N SER A 136 3.84 10.32 -14.12
CA SER A 136 5.15 10.92 -14.41
C SER A 136 6.13 10.88 -13.23
N LYS A 137 5.66 10.60 -12.01
CA LYS A 137 6.46 10.53 -10.78
C LYS A 137 6.29 9.14 -10.17
N VAL A 138 7.04 8.16 -10.67
CA VAL A 138 7.19 6.90 -9.96
C VAL A 138 8.23 7.11 -8.86
N PRO A 139 7.80 7.14 -7.60
CA PRO A 139 8.33 6.21 -6.62
C PRO A 139 7.18 5.26 -6.32
N ARG A 140 7.33 4.02 -6.81
CA ARG A 140 6.71 2.85 -6.18
C ARG A 140 7.01 2.97 -4.69
N ILE A 141 6.06 2.58 -3.84
CA ILE A 141 6.25 2.32 -2.39
C ILE A 141 7.73 2.16 -2.15
N ALA A 142 8.35 3.13 -1.50
CA ALA A 142 9.72 2.97 -1.03
C ALA A 142 9.72 1.60 -0.35
N GLU A 143 10.50 0.67 -0.90
CA GLU A 143 10.94 -0.48 -0.13
C GLU A 143 11.17 0.05 1.28
N PRO A 144 10.47 -0.45 2.33
CA PRO A 144 10.79 0.00 3.67
C PRO A 144 12.27 -0.29 3.81
N ALA A 145 13.05 0.79 3.88
CA ALA A 145 14.47 0.85 3.64
C ALA A 145 15.15 -0.53 3.58
N LEU A 146 15.34 -1.09 2.37
CA LEU A 146 16.34 -2.15 2.20
C LEU A 146 17.73 -1.65 2.66
N GLU A 147 17.91 -0.33 2.78
CA GLU A 147 19.09 0.32 3.35
C GLU A 147 19.18 0.29 4.89
N GLN A 148 18.14 -0.11 5.65
CA GLN A 148 18.24 -0.20 7.12
C GLN A 148 18.27 -1.62 7.68
N LEU A 149 18.15 -2.65 6.84
CA LEU A 149 18.63 -3.99 7.18
C LEU A 149 20.14 -4.10 6.90
N ILE A 150 20.93 -3.18 7.46
CA ILE A 150 22.34 -3.45 7.72
C ILE A 150 22.36 -4.46 8.86
N ILE A 151 22.30 -5.75 8.53
CA ILE A 151 22.75 -6.79 9.45
C ILE A 151 24.23 -6.48 9.69
N GLN A 152 24.54 -5.83 10.81
CA GLN A 152 25.91 -5.59 11.26
C GLN A 152 26.62 -6.95 11.24
N PRO A 153 27.56 -7.20 10.30
CA PRO A 153 28.20 -8.48 10.21
C PRO A 153 29.19 -8.54 11.37
N HIS A 154 28.79 -9.14 12.49
CA HIS A 154 29.77 -9.67 13.41
C HIS A 154 30.48 -10.82 12.69
N ARG A 155 31.56 -10.46 11.98
CA ARG A 155 32.53 -11.35 11.32
C ARG A 155 31.88 -12.49 10.53
N THR A 156 31.58 -12.27 9.25
CA THR A 156 32.02 -13.09 8.09
C THR A 156 31.07 -12.89 6.89
N GLU A 157 31.66 -12.45 5.77
CA GLU A 157 31.17 -12.47 4.38
C GLU A 157 29.77 -11.93 3.99
N TYR A 158 29.74 -11.18 2.89
CA TYR A 158 28.55 -10.56 2.30
C TYR A 158 27.45 -11.58 2.00
N VAL A 159 26.25 -11.35 2.54
CA VAL A 159 25.02 -12.12 2.24
C VAL A 159 24.17 -11.28 1.29
N ASN A 160 23.82 -11.83 0.13
CA ASN A 160 22.82 -11.24 -0.75
C ASN A 160 21.44 -11.77 -0.37
N PHE A 161 20.40 -10.96 -0.56
CA PHE A 161 19.03 -11.38 -0.34
C PHE A 161 18.13 -11.01 -1.52
N MET A 162 17.12 -11.83 -1.78
CA MET A 162 16.03 -11.55 -2.70
C MET A 162 14.71 -11.56 -1.94
N VAL A 163 13.87 -10.56 -2.19
CA VAL A 163 12.59 -10.36 -1.52
C VAL A 163 11.45 -10.60 -2.51
N PHE A 164 10.46 -11.40 -2.14
CA PHE A 164 9.31 -11.71 -2.99
C PHE A 164 7.99 -11.52 -2.24
N ASN A 165 6.98 -11.03 -2.97
CA ASN A 165 5.60 -11.01 -2.52
C ASN A 165 4.93 -12.36 -2.88
N PRO A 166 4.49 -13.18 -1.91
CA PRO A 166 3.94 -14.51 -2.16
C PRO A 166 2.63 -14.52 -2.95
N GLU A 167 1.91 -13.39 -3.01
CA GLU A 167 0.62 -13.29 -3.72
C GLU A 167 0.78 -12.90 -5.20
N SER A 168 1.96 -12.44 -5.62
CA SER A 168 2.19 -11.93 -6.99
C SER A 168 3.49 -12.39 -7.66
N ALA A 169 4.41 -13.04 -6.93
CA ALA A 169 5.69 -13.44 -7.47
C ALA A 169 5.72 -14.92 -7.90
N THR A 170 6.00 -15.17 -9.18
CA THR A 170 6.62 -16.43 -9.60
C THR A 170 7.98 -16.54 -8.94
N LEU A 171 8.21 -17.57 -8.12
CA LEU A 171 9.53 -17.89 -7.59
C LEU A 171 10.54 -18.00 -8.75
N PRO A 172 11.80 -17.56 -8.56
CA PRO A 172 12.84 -17.80 -9.54
C PRO A 172 12.92 -19.30 -9.85
N ARG A 173 13.09 -19.66 -11.13
CA ARG A 173 13.21 -21.08 -11.54
C ARG A 173 14.40 -21.79 -10.89
N GLU A 174 15.41 -21.03 -10.48
CA GLU A 174 16.60 -21.53 -9.80
C GLU A 174 16.83 -20.72 -8.51
N ILE A 175 16.88 -21.42 -7.38
CA ILE A 175 17.22 -20.87 -6.07
C ILE A 175 18.70 -21.20 -5.82
N PRO A 176 19.55 -20.22 -5.46
CA PRO A 176 20.97 -20.49 -5.20
C PRO A 176 21.17 -21.50 -4.06
N GLU A 177 22.22 -22.32 -4.14
CA GLU A 177 22.57 -23.23 -3.05
C GLU A 177 22.90 -22.46 -1.75
N HIS A 178 22.56 -23.06 -0.61
CA HIS A 178 22.66 -22.44 0.72
C HIS A 178 21.74 -21.22 0.93
N SER A 179 20.55 -21.28 0.33
CA SER A 179 19.46 -20.32 0.54
C SER A 179 18.69 -20.60 1.82
N PHE A 180 18.43 -19.57 2.65
CA PHE A 180 17.54 -19.65 3.81
C PHE A 180 16.28 -18.81 3.59
N LEU A 181 15.13 -19.35 3.97
CA LEU A 181 13.83 -18.67 3.91
C LEU A 181 13.54 -17.99 5.25
N HIS A 182 13.25 -16.69 5.20
CA HIS A 182 12.76 -15.95 6.36
C HIS A 182 11.38 -15.34 6.06
N HIS A 183 10.45 -15.52 6.99
CA HIS A 183 9.07 -15.04 6.87
C HIS A 183 8.82 -13.91 7.87
N THR A 184 8.52 -12.72 7.37
CA THR A 184 8.11 -11.58 8.19
C THR A 184 6.97 -10.85 7.48
N GLY A 185 5.82 -10.72 8.15
CA GLY A 185 4.72 -9.87 7.66
C GLY A 185 4.16 -10.21 6.28
N GLY A 186 4.25 -11.47 5.83
CA GLY A 186 3.78 -11.89 4.50
C GLY A 186 4.82 -11.71 3.38
N ILE A 187 6.08 -11.39 3.70
CA ILE A 187 7.19 -11.31 2.75
C ILE A 187 8.10 -12.53 2.92
N VAL A 188 8.58 -13.08 1.81
CA VAL A 188 9.57 -14.17 1.80
C VAL A 188 10.92 -13.61 1.36
N ALA A 189 11.94 -13.73 2.21
CA ALA A 189 13.32 -13.40 1.85
C ALA A 189 14.15 -14.67 1.65
N ILE A 190 14.86 -14.76 0.52
CA ILE A 190 15.87 -15.80 0.26
C ILE A 190 17.26 -15.20 0.46
N LEU A 191 17.99 -15.68 1.46
CA LEU A 191 19.36 -15.26 1.78
C LEU A 191 20.36 -16.25 1.16
N PHE A 192 21.27 -15.79 0.30
CA PHE A 192 22.30 -16.66 -0.29
C PHE A 192 23.67 -15.98 -0.40
N ARG A 193 24.72 -16.80 -0.45
CA ARG A 193 26.12 -16.36 -0.50
C ARG A 193 26.58 -16.31 -1.96
N SER A 194 26.90 -15.12 -2.46
CA SER A 194 27.46 -14.97 -3.82
C SER A 194 28.97 -15.22 -3.80
N LYS A 195 29.46 -16.15 -4.63
CA LYS A 195 30.90 -16.27 -4.91
C LYS A 195 31.32 -15.09 -5.80
N ARG A 196 32.13 -14.17 -5.27
CA ARG A 196 32.68 -13.03 -6.01
C ARG A 196 33.27 -13.47 -7.35
N SER A 197 32.84 -12.82 -8.42
CA SER A 197 33.44 -12.86 -9.75
C SER A 197 34.83 -12.19 -9.74
N GLY A 198 35.88 -12.94 -10.12
CA GLY A 198 37.07 -12.37 -10.76
C GLY A 198 38.43 -12.68 -10.13
N TRP A 199 39.04 -13.80 -10.54
CA TRP A 199 40.48 -13.86 -10.86
C TRP A 199 40.62 -14.53 -12.24
N THR A 200 41.36 -13.90 -13.15
CA THR A 200 41.58 -14.38 -14.52
C THR A 200 42.79 -15.32 -14.63
N ARG A 201 42.66 -16.28 -15.56
CA ARG A 201 43.66 -17.17 -16.21
C ARG A 201 44.14 -18.39 -15.42
N GLY A 202 43.90 -19.56 -16.01
CA GLY A 202 44.88 -20.64 -16.02
C GLY A 202 44.33 -22.05 -15.90
N ILE A 203 44.20 -22.70 -17.06
CA ILE A 203 44.30 -24.16 -17.28
C ILE A 203 43.01 -24.99 -17.16
N SER A 204 42.89 -25.87 -18.16
CA SER A 204 41.78 -26.69 -18.63
C SER A 204 41.67 -28.05 -17.89
N PRO A 205 40.83 -29.00 -18.33
CA PRO A 205 39.71 -29.56 -17.59
C PRO A 205 40.06 -30.90 -16.90
N ARG A 206 39.35 -31.29 -15.84
CA ARG A 206 39.04 -32.71 -15.55
C ARG A 206 38.22 -32.91 -14.28
N ASN A 207 37.36 -33.92 -14.37
CA ASN A 207 36.73 -34.72 -13.32
C ASN A 207 35.40 -34.23 -12.74
N SER A 208 34.36 -34.47 -13.55
CA SER A 208 33.13 -35.19 -13.17
C SER A 208 33.18 -35.93 -11.84
N HIS A 209 32.20 -35.72 -10.95
CA HIS A 209 31.59 -36.78 -10.14
C HIS A 209 30.09 -36.50 -9.94
N HIS A 210 29.30 -37.47 -10.39
CA HIS A 210 27.86 -37.66 -10.19
C HIS A 210 27.49 -37.79 -8.71
N ILE A 211 26.32 -37.26 -8.31
CA ILE A 211 25.49 -37.87 -7.26
C ILE A 211 24.01 -37.79 -7.70
N SER A 212 23.38 -38.95 -7.89
CA SER A 212 21.94 -39.14 -8.14
C SER A 212 21.09 -38.95 -6.87
N PRO A 213 19.78 -38.65 -6.98
CA PRO A 213 18.87 -38.68 -5.84
C PRO A 213 18.41 -40.12 -5.56
N MET A 214 18.44 -40.55 -4.29
CA MET A 214 17.71 -41.74 -3.83
C MET A 214 16.41 -41.30 -3.16
N ALA A 215 15.32 -41.83 -3.70
CA ALA A 215 14.01 -41.87 -3.08
C ALA A 215 13.98 -42.83 -1.88
N LYS A 216 13.19 -42.48 -0.87
CA LYS A 216 12.13 -43.33 -0.28
C LYS A 216 11.20 -42.46 0.56
#